data_AF-Q2CG02-F1
#
_entry.id   AF-Q2CG02-F1
#
_cell.length_a   1.000
_cell.length_b   1.000
_cell.length_c   1.000
_cell.angle_alpha   90.00
_cell.angle_beta   90.00
_cell.angle_gamma   90.00
#
_symmetry.space_group_name_H-M   'P 1'
#
loop_
_entity.id
_entity.type
_entity.pdbx_description
1 polymer ?
#
loop_
_entity_poly.entity_id
_entity_poly.type
_entity_poly.pdbx_seq_one_letter_code
_entity_poly.pdbx_strand_id
1 'polypeptide(L)' 'MVEEDRYCVDVLMQTAAVRSALKAVERLLIEDHTSHCLEAAIQSGDPDEQRAKFKEMVTLLEKARDS' A
#
# COMPACT_ATOMS: atom_id res chain seq x y z
N MET A 1 0.42 23.51 -13.70
CA MET A 1 -1.00 23.20 -14.07
C MET A 1 -1.98 24.22 -13.47
N VAL A 2 -2.10 24.32 -12.13
CA VAL A 2 -2.99 25.31 -11.49
C VAL A 2 -2.46 26.73 -11.68
N GLU A 3 -1.17 26.96 -11.42
CA GLU A 3 -0.48 28.24 -11.67
C GLU A 3 -0.44 28.63 -13.16
N GLU A 4 -0.71 27.67 -14.06
CA GLU A 4 -0.77 27.86 -15.51
C GLU A 4 -2.23 28.02 -16.01
N ASP A 5 -3.21 28.13 -15.11
CA ASP A 5 -4.65 28.24 -15.42
C ASP A 5 -5.17 27.14 -16.38
N ARG A 6 -4.62 25.92 -16.27
CA ARG A 6 -5.09 24.78 -17.08
C ARG A 6 -6.53 24.40 -16.74
N TYR A 7 -7.24 23.90 -17.74
CA TYR A 7 -8.65 23.51 -17.61
C TYR A 7 -8.88 22.54 -16.44
N CYS A 8 -9.86 22.85 -15.58
CA CYS A 8 -10.07 22.12 -14.32
C CYS A 8 -10.23 20.61 -14.53
N VAL A 9 -10.87 20.19 -15.62
CA VAL A 9 -11.05 18.76 -15.94
C VAL A 9 -9.71 18.07 -16.17
N ASP A 10 -8.76 18.72 -16.85
CA ASP A 10 -7.41 18.16 -17.06
C ASP A 10 -6.66 17.99 -15.74
N VAL A 11 -6.78 18.98 -14.85
CA VAL A 11 -6.17 18.92 -13.51
C VAL A 11 -6.78 17.76 -12.70
N LEU A 12 -8.10 17.59 -12.76
CA LEU A 12 -8.78 16.48 -12.12
C LEU A 12 -8.37 15.12 -12.70
N MET A 13 -8.22 15.00 -14.03
CA MET A 13 -7.71 13.78 -14.66
C MET A 13 -6.29 13.45 -14.22
N GLN A 14 -5.40 14.45 -14.14
CA GLN A 14 -4.02 14.25 -13.71
C GLN A 14 -3.92 13.87 -12.22
N THR A 15 -4.71 14.50 -11.35
CA THR A 15 -4.77 14.10 -9.94
C THR A 15 -5.32 12.69 -9.76
N ALA A 16 -6.31 12.28 -10.56
CA ALA A 16 -6.79 10.90 -10.59
C ALA A 16 -5.69 9.93 -11.04
N ALA A 17 -4.93 10.27 -12.08
CA ALA A 17 -3.80 9.46 -12.54
C ALA A 17 -2.71 9.29 -11.47
N VAL A 18 -2.36 10.36 -10.75
CA VAL A 18 -1.41 10.30 -9.63
C VAL A 18 -1.95 9.40 -8.51
N ARG A 19 -3.23 9.53 -8.14
CA ARG A 19 -3.85 8.66 -7.14
C ARG A 19 -3.80 7.19 -7.56
N SER A 20 -4.09 6.87 -8.82
CA SER A 20 -3.99 5.51 -9.34
C SER A 20 -2.55 4.97 -9.30
N ALA A 21 -1.56 5.80 -9.63
CA ALA A 21 -0.14 5.42 -9.53
C ALA A 21 0.27 5.15 -8.08
N LEU A 22 -0.16 5.99 -7.13
CA LEU A 22 0.11 5.78 -5.71
C LEU A 22 -0.50 4.46 -5.20
N LYS A 23 -1.76 4.15 -5.56
CA LYS A 23 -2.39 2.87 -5.21
C LYS A 23 -1.62 1.66 -5.77
N ALA A 24 -1.05 1.79 -6.97
CA ALA A 24 -0.21 0.74 -7.54
C ALA A 24 1.09 0.55 -6.74
N VAL A 25 1.73 1.64 -6.33
CA VAL A 25 2.93 1.60 -5.48
C VAL A 25 2.63 0.99 -4.11
N GLU A 26 1.53 1.40 -3.47
CA GLU A 26 1.08 0.83 -2.18
C GLU A 26 0.88 -0.69 -2.27
N ARG A 27 0.24 -1.17 -3.35
CA ARG A 27 0.07 -2.60 -3.60
C ARG A 27 1.41 -3.33 -3.70
N LEU A 28 2.38 -2.77 -4.43
CA LEU A 28 3.70 -3.36 -4.58
C LEU A 28 4.45 -3.43 -3.23
N LEU A 29 4.36 -2.38 -2.41
CA LEU A 29 4.98 -2.36 -1.09
C LEU A 29 4.36 -3.39 -0.13
N ILE A 30 3.04 -3.57 -0.19
CA ILE A 30 2.36 -4.60 0.62
C ILE A 30 2.78 -6.01 0.18
N GLU A 31 2.88 -6.24 -1.13
CA GLU A 31 3.33 -7.52 -1.69
C GLU A 31 4.75 -7.86 -1.25
N ASP A 32 5.67 -6.90 -1.35
CA ASP A 32 7.07 -7.03 -0.94
C ASP A 32 7.23 -7.23 0.59
N HIS A 33 6.49 -6.46 1.39
CA HIS A 33 6.48 -6.65 2.83
C HIS A 33 5.96 -8.03 3.23
N THR A 34 4.91 -8.51 2.54
CA THR A 34 4.34 -9.84 2.78
C THR A 34 5.35 -10.94 2.46
N SER A 35 6.00 -10.88 1.29
CA SER A 35 6.95 -11.90 0.88
C SER A 35 8.13 -11.97 1.85
N HIS A 36 8.68 -10.83 2.28
CA HIS A 36 9.89 -10.82 3.10
C HIS A 36 9.63 -10.99 4.61
N CYS A 37 8.70 -10.22 5.18
CA CYS A 37 8.50 -10.19 6.63
C CYS A 37 7.67 -11.37 7.14
N LEU A 38 6.71 -11.88 6.36
CA LEU A 38 5.94 -13.06 6.76
C LEU A 38 6.77 -14.33 6.59
N GLU A 39 7.55 -14.45 5.51
CA GLU A 39 8.43 -15.60 5.30
C GLU A 39 9.45 -15.71 6.45
N ALA A 40 10.08 -14.59 6.84
CA ALA A 40 11.01 -14.58 7.97
C ALA A 40 10.37 -15.07 9.28
N ALA A 41 9.16 -14.62 9.59
CA ALA A 41 8.43 -15.05 10.79
C ALA A 41 7.97 -16.53 10.71
N ILE A 42 7.62 -17.02 9.52
CA ILE A 42 7.32 -18.44 9.34
C ILE A 42 8.58 -19.28 9.59
N GLN A 43 9.72 -18.86 9.03
CA GLN A 43 10.99 -19.55 9.17
C GLN A 43 11.55 -19.52 10.60
N SER A 44 11.21 -18.51 11.41
CA SER A 44 11.65 -18.42 12.81
C SER A 44 11.04 -19.51 13.69
N GLY A 45 9.88 -20.05 13.32
CA GLY A 45 9.18 -21.07 14.08
C GLY A 45 8.59 -20.58 15.41
N ASP A 46 8.69 -19.28 15.73
CA ASP A 46 8.12 -18.68 16.93
C ASP A 46 6.62 -18.35 16.71
N PRO A 47 5.70 -19.02 17.43
CA PRO A 47 4.26 -18.78 17.28
C PRO A 47 3.84 -17.36 17.63
N ASP A 48 4.56 -16.66 18.50
CA ASP A 48 4.20 -15.31 18.92
C ASP A 48 4.69 -14.26 17.90
N GLU A 49 5.86 -14.46 17.31
CA GLU A 49 6.35 -13.65 16.18
C GLU A 49 5.43 -13.80 14.95
N GLN A 50 5.04 -15.04 14.62
CA GLN A 50 4.10 -15.31 13.54
C GLN A 50 2.75 -14.62 13.74
N ARG A 51 2.20 -14.67 14.95
CA ARG A 51 0.95 -13.99 15.29
C ARG A 51 1.07 -12.47 15.22
N ALA A 52 2.20 -11.91 15.68
CA ALA A 52 2.45 -10.49 15.59
C ALA A 52 2.50 -10.02 14.13
N LYS A 53 3.26 -10.71 13.27
CA LYS A 53 3.37 -10.38 11.84
C LYS A 53 2.07 -10.59 11.06
N PHE A 54 1.32 -11.64 11.38
CA PHE A 54 0.00 -11.81 10.79
C PHE A 54 -0.96 -10.67 11.15
N LYS A 55 -0.96 -10.21 12.41
CA LYS A 55 -1.80 -9.09 12.85
C LYS A 55 -1.41 -7.78 12.18
N GLU A 56 -0.10 -7.52 12.05
CA GLU A 56 0.44 -6.38 11.29
C GLU A 56 -0.10 -6.37 9.85
N MET A 57 -0.05 -7.52 9.17
CA MET A 57 -0.59 -7.67 7.81
C MET A 57 -2.09 -7.38 7.70
N VAL A 58 -2.91 -7.90 8.63
CA VAL A 58 -4.35 -7.63 8.65
C VAL A 58 -4.62 -6.12 8.78
N THR A 59 -3.89 -5.44 9.68
CA THR A 59 -4.02 -3.99 9.84
C THR A 59 -3.58 -3.21 8.61
N LEU A 60 -2.54 -3.65 7.89
CA LEU A 60 -2.10 -3.02 6.65
C LEU A 60 -3.15 -3.16 5.53
N LEU A 61 -3.76 -4.35 5.40
CA LEU A 61 -4.81 -4.61 4.41
C LEU A 61 -6.09 -3.81 4.68
N GLU A 62 -6.48 -3.64 5.94
CA GLU A 62 -7.61 -2.79 6.32
C GLU A 62 -7.35 -1.33 5.91
N LYS A 63 -6.16 -0.80 6.21
CA LYS A 63 -5.78 0.57 5.83
C LYS A 63 -5.75 0.76 4.31
N ALA A 64 -5.21 -0.21 3.58
CA ALA A 64 -5.13 -0.15 2.12
C ALA A 64 -6.50 -0.20 1.43
N ARG A 65 -7.50 -0.84 2.07
CA ARG A 65 -8.87 -0.90 1.56
C ARG A 65 -9.61 0.43 1.73
N ASP A 66 -9.32 1.15 2.81
CA ASP A 66 -10.05 2.36 3.20
C ASP A 66 -9.46 3.64 2.57
N SER A 67 -8.38 3.52 1.79
CA SER A 67 -7.69 4.56 0.98
C SER A 67 -7.98 4.48 -0.53
#